data_AF-A0A2A5WGZ8-F1
#
_entry.id   AF-A0A2A5WGZ8-F1
#
_cell.length_a   1.000
_cell.length_b   1.000
_cell.length_c   1.000
_cell.angle_alpha   90.00
_cell.angle_beta   90.00
_cell.angle_gamma   90.00
#
_symmetry.space_group_name_H-M   'P 1'
#
loop_
_entity.id
_entity.type
_entity.pdbx_description
1 polymer ?
#
loop_
_entity_poly.entity_id
_entity_poly.type
_entity_poly.pdbx_seq_one_letter_code
_entity_poly.pdbx_strand_id
1 'polypeptide(L)' 'MPITVSIPNRSTKTPASDLSSRKLLAIAVTEPRLKSDISVQSAIVELQTRRHYLKELAAKGLLNQR' A
#
# COMPACT_ATOMS: atom_id res chain seq x y z
N MET A 1 30.06 -13.28 -0.71
CA MET A 1 28.90 -14.17 -0.48
C MET A 1 27.65 -13.44 -0.92
N PRO A 2 26.79 -13.99 -1.81
CA PRO A 2 25.57 -13.29 -2.20
C PRO A 2 24.50 -13.52 -1.12
N ILE A 3 23.93 -12.43 -0.60
CA ILE A 3 22.79 -12.49 0.32
C ILE A 3 21.56 -12.75 -0.55
N THR A 4 21.08 -14.00 -0.53
CA THR A 4 19.81 -14.36 -1.17
C THR A 4 18.71 -13.68 -0.37
N VAL A 5 18.10 -12.66 -0.96
CA VAL A 5 16.92 -12.02 -0.40
C VAL A 5 15.76 -12.99 -0.59
N SER A 6 15.52 -13.85 0.41
CA SER A 6 14.32 -14.67 0.46
C SER A 6 13.12 -13.74 0.51
N ILE A 7 12.40 -13.64 -0.60
CA ILE A 7 11.04 -13.10 -0.62
C ILE A 7 10.23 -14.08 0.24
N PRO A 8 9.79 -13.70 1.46
CA PRO A 8 9.06 -14.63 2.27
C PRO A 8 7.77 -14.98 1.54
N ASN A 9 7.54 -16.29 1.46
CA ASN A 9 6.35 -16.92 0.91
C ASN A 9 5.10 -16.10 1.29
N ARG A 10 4.40 -15.61 0.27
CA ARG A 10 3.33 -14.62 0.34
C ARG A 10 2.09 -15.15 1.08
N SER A 11 2.17 -15.19 2.40
CA SER A 11 1.02 -15.36 3.29
C SER A 11 1.17 -14.47 4.54
N THR A 12 1.73 -13.28 4.36
CA THR A 12 1.51 -12.20 5.33
C THR A 12 0.20 -11.54 4.95
N LYS A 13 -0.93 -12.13 5.39
CA LYS A 13 -2.21 -11.41 5.42
C LYS A 13 -1.99 -10.18 6.29
N THR A 14 -1.61 -9.07 5.66
CA THR A 14 -1.67 -7.78 6.32
C THR A 14 -3.14 -7.46 6.51
N PRO A 15 -3.54 -6.73 7.57
CA PRO A 15 -4.92 -6.31 7.72
C PRO A 15 -5.43 -5.57 6.48
N ALA A 16 -4.56 -4.95 5.67
CA ALA A 16 -4.90 -4.34 4.39
C ALA A 16 -5.34 -5.35 3.31
N SER A 17 -4.79 -6.56 3.28
CA SER A 17 -5.11 -7.56 2.26
C SER A 17 -6.56 -8.08 2.37
N ASP A 18 -7.14 -8.08 3.57
CA ASP A 18 -8.56 -8.44 3.78
C ASP A 18 -9.52 -7.25 3.59
N LEU A 19 -9.01 -6.03 3.36
CA LEU A 19 -9.83 -4.84 3.12
C LEU A 19 -10.19 -4.68 1.63
N SER A 20 -11.37 -4.10 1.40
CA SER A 20 -11.81 -3.73 0.06
C SER A 20 -10.98 -2.57 -0.47
N SER A 21 -10.77 -2.52 -1.79
CA SER A 21 -10.00 -1.46 -2.45
C SER A 21 -10.51 -0.05 -2.10
N ARG A 22 -11.83 0.12 -1.92
CA ARG A 22 -12.42 1.40 -1.49
C ARG A 22 -12.04 1.78 -0.06
N LYS A 23 -11.96 0.81 0.85
CA LYS A 23 -11.56 1.03 2.25
C LYS A 23 -10.05 1.28 2.36
N LEU A 24 -9.24 0.62 1.53
CA LEU A 24 -7.82 0.91 1.39
C LEU A 24 -7.57 2.34 0.90
N LEU A 25 -8.34 2.78 -0.10
CA LEU A 25 -8.28 4.15 -0.58
C LEU A 25 -8.66 5.14 0.52
N ALA A 26 -9.73 4.87 1.27
CA ALA A 26 -10.12 5.71 2.39
C ALA A 26 -8.96 5.83 3.40
N ILE A 27 -8.33 4.72 3.80
CA ILE A 27 -7.18 4.75 4.72
C ILE A 27 -6.02 5.58 4.14
N ALA A 28 -5.71 5.39 2.85
CA ALA A 28 -4.64 6.13 2.18
C ALA A 28 -4.92 7.64 2.08
N VAL A 29 -6.19 8.04 1.94
CA VAL A 29 -6.61 9.42 1.67
C VAL A 29 -7.04 10.19 2.93
N THR A 30 -7.46 9.50 3.99
CA THR A 30 -8.02 10.13 5.20
C THR A 30 -6.96 10.94 5.95
N GLU A 31 -5.74 10.41 6.11
CA GLU A 31 -4.67 11.12 6.82
C GLU A 31 -3.31 11.02 6.10
N PRO A 32 -3.08 11.81 5.05
CA PRO A 32 -1.79 11.90 4.37
C PRO A 32 -0.66 12.47 5.26
N ARG A 33 -0.96 12.90 6.50
CA ARG A 33 0.05 13.28 7.51
C ARG A 33 0.61 12.06 8.26
N LEU A 34 -0.10 10.94 8.28
CA LEU A 34 0.33 9.66 8.84
C LEU A 34 0.98 8.76 7.76
N LYS A 35 1.77 9.32 6.83
CA LYS A 35 2.50 8.55 5.80
C LYS A 35 3.46 7.51 6.38
N SER A 36 3.87 7.69 7.63
CA SER A 36 4.70 6.76 8.41
C SER A 36 3.89 5.67 9.12
N ASP A 37 2.56 5.73 9.09
CA ASP A 37 1.71 4.68 9.65
C ASP A 37 1.75 3.45 8.73
N ILE A 38 2.09 2.31 9.34
CA ILE A 38 2.20 1.00 8.70
C ILE A 38 0.89 0.64 7.99
N SER A 39 -0.26 1.08 8.52
CA SER A 39 -1.58 0.83 7.94
C SER A 39 -1.78 1.59 6.63
N VAL A 40 -1.34 2.85 6.58
CA VAL A 40 -1.41 3.72 5.40
C VAL A 40 -0.47 3.20 4.31
N GLN A 41 0.78 2.85 4.68
CA GLN A 41 1.73 2.28 3.73
C GLN A 41 1.26 0.94 3.18
N SER A 42 0.76 0.05 4.04
CA SER A 42 0.22 -1.25 3.61
C SER A 42 -0.96 -1.07 2.65
N ALA A 43 -1.84 -0.09 2.91
CA ALA A 43 -2.96 0.20 2.03
C ALA A 43 -2.52 0.74 0.66
N ILE A 44 -1.53 1.63 0.62
CA ILE A 44 -0.97 2.17 -0.64
C ILE A 44 -0.31 1.04 -1.45
N VAL A 45 0.51 0.20 -0.79
CA VAL A 45 1.19 -0.93 -1.44
C VAL A 45 0.18 -1.96 -1.97
N GLU A 46 -0.87 -2.27 -1.20
CA GLU A 46 -1.91 -3.20 -1.63
C GLU A 46 -2.72 -2.61 -2.82
N LEU A 47 -3.05 -1.33 -2.80
CA LEU A 47 -3.70 -0.65 -3.94
C LEU A 47 -2.84 -0.63 -5.20
N GLN A 48 -1.52 -0.39 -5.04
CA GLN A 48 -0.55 -0.48 -6.13
C GLN A 48 -0.48 -1.90 -6.69
N THR A 49 -0.40 -2.90 -5.81
CA THR A 49 -0.35 -4.32 -6.17
C THR A 49 -1.59 -4.74 -6.94
N ARG A 50 -2.77 -4.28 -6.53
CA ARG A 50 -4.04 -4.56 -7.22
C ARG A 50 -4.30 -3.65 -8.42
N ARG A 51 -3.45 -2.64 -8.65
CA ARG A 51 -3.60 -1.60 -9.69
C ARG A 51 -4.94 -0.86 -9.61
N HIS A 52 -5.50 -0.72 -8.40
CA HIS A 52 -6.76 0.00 -8.17
C HIS A 52 -6.51 1.42 -7.68
N TYR A 53 -7.36 2.35 -8.09
CA TYR A 53 -7.37 3.75 -7.63
C TYR A 53 -6.01 4.48 -7.77
N LEU A 54 -5.16 4.03 -8.71
CA LEU A 54 -3.84 4.63 -8.97
C LEU A 54 -3.93 6.12 -9.29
N LYS A 55 -4.95 6.55 -10.03
CA LYS A 55 -5.17 7.97 -10.36
C LYS A 55 -5.41 8.83 -9.11
N GLU A 56 -6.14 8.28 -8.15
CA GLU A 56 -6.49 8.99 -6.90
C GLU A 56 -5.29 9.02 -5.95
N LEU A 57 -4.50 7.94 -5.91
CA LEU A 57 -3.22 7.91 -5.20
C LEU A 57 -2.20 8.89 -5.80
N ALA A 58 -2.13 9.01 -7.14
CA ALA A 58 -1.32 10.02 -7.82
C ALA A 58 -1.78 11.44 -7.48
N ALA A 59 -3.08 11.71 -7.54
CA ALA A 59 -3.64 13.01 -7.22
C ALA A 59 -3.33 13.48 -5.79
N LYS A 60 -3.09 12.54 -4.88
CA LYS A 60 -2.70 12.80 -3.48
C LYS A 60 -1.18 12.81 -3.25
N GLY A 61 -0.36 12.63 -4.29
CA GLY A 61 1.09 12.53 -4.17
C GLY A 61 1.54 11.34 -3.33
N LEU A 62 0.77 10.24 -3.35
CA LEU A 62 1.04 8.99 -2.63
C LEU A 62 1.69 7.94 -3.54
N LEU A 63 1.63 8.14 -4.85
CA LEU A 63 2.47 7.41 -5.79
C LEU A 63 3.82 8.12 -5.88
N ASN A 64 4.85 7.53 -5.26
CA ASN A 64 6.22 7.91 -5.55
C ASN A 64 6.48 7.57 -7.02
N GLN A 65 6.52 8.60 -7.88
CA GLN A 65 7.17 8.48 -9.18
C GLN A 65 8.63 8.15 -8.90
N ARG A 66 9.05 6.97 -9.31
CA ARG A 66 10.45 6.55 -9.30
C ARG A 66 11.03 6.77 -10.68
#